data_AF-A0A2K8WSY1-F1
#
_entry.id   AF-A0A2K8WSY1-F1
#
_cell.length_a   1.000
_cell.length_b   1.000
_cell.length_c   1.000
_cell.angle_alpha   90.00
_cell.angle_beta   90.00
_cell.angle_gamma   90.00
#
_symmetry.space_group_name_H-M   'P 1'
#
loop_
_entity.id
_entity.type
_entity.pdbx_description
1 polymer ?
#
loop_
_entity_poly.entity_id
_entity_poly.type
_entity_poly.pdbx_seq_one_letter_code
_entity_poly.pdbx_strand_id
1 'polypeptide(L)'
;MLHNNKNLKQDSFGANFKFKLLSVLQNGSQKGSILAVGVGLGALMIAGTTLAIATSSQNKTNVTSDEQTAQAVAAAEAGVARIQNLFIQEPRLAMAPNSKWVALLDVSNENELEEELNNFLGDSEKESSDQNSNSCVASGSQGSESSFTPETIKSKLQGTKGVVNLSSDGTSGWVDMENGADYRLVEYGNNSDTGTLVIQGRVNGSSVSEIAVDFPVELDKDDETLSGVNENVPALWIMDNSDNDFGNNNINGAIKISALNCDFTGKLPTAEKNSKNSPLFAVEKSSELMPPTPELPESGNYTDLSSSENSSNKKNGNNKKEALPKSLDSGNYLVSSISLGGSDTLEIKENSDVVIYLQGDFSMGGNSSINVPESSSLQIYGNVEGKYGCASGQTSPCNTESVKINGGGTTAKLFIHAPEATGGVNGGGNSYPNFSGSLWLKSWNGSSSNSGVLLGASGTYGDYISGQDRKVPTPPVITLRNINNWTRQTLTEN
;
A
#
# COMPACT_ATOMS: atom_id res chain seq x y z
N MET A 1 38.04 42.70 1.90
CA MET A 1 39.02 42.35 2.95
C MET A 1 39.52 40.94 2.63
N LEU A 2 40.70 40.83 1.98
CA LEU A 2 41.94 40.18 2.47
C LEU A 2 41.73 38.65 2.70
N HIS A 3 42.38 37.65 2.09
CA HIS A 3 43.54 37.44 1.21
C HIS A 3 43.33 36.04 0.56
N ASN A 4 43.51 35.85 -0.76
CA ASN A 4 44.74 35.40 -1.44
C ASN A 4 45.17 33.95 -1.14
N ASN A 5 45.00 33.03 -2.10
CA ASN A 5 46.00 31.96 -2.28
C ASN A 5 46.18 31.60 -3.76
N LYS A 6 47.45 31.46 -4.11
CA LYS A 6 48.04 31.61 -5.45
C LYS A 6 48.13 30.27 -6.18
N ASN A 7 47.79 30.31 -7.47
CA ASN A 7 48.41 29.65 -8.62
C ASN A 7 49.49 28.60 -8.31
N LEU A 8 49.13 27.33 -8.47
CA LEU A 8 50.06 26.23 -8.72
C LEU A 8 50.64 26.38 -10.14
N LYS A 9 51.93 26.67 -10.20
CA LYS A 9 52.72 26.67 -11.42
C LYS A 9 52.91 25.25 -11.91
N GLN A 10 52.59 25.07 -13.18
CA GLN A 10 52.88 23.92 -14.00
C GLN A 10 54.37 23.96 -14.36
N ASP A 11 55.20 23.23 -13.61
CA ASP A 11 56.63 23.11 -13.93
C ASP A 11 56.83 22.11 -15.07
N SER A 12 57.16 22.66 -16.24
CA SER A 12 57.58 21.90 -17.42
C SER A 12 58.92 21.20 -17.10
N PHE A 13 58.91 19.87 -17.06
CA PHE A 13 60.12 19.05 -17.06
C PHE A 13 60.74 19.06 -18.46
N GLY A 14 61.25 20.23 -18.85
CA GLY A 14 61.97 20.47 -20.09
C GLY A 14 63.47 20.25 -19.89
N ALA A 15 63.96 19.16 -20.49
CA ALA A 15 65.34 18.85 -20.82
C ALA A 15 66.39 19.96 -20.59
N ASN A 16 67.17 19.84 -19.52
CA ASN A 16 68.49 20.47 -19.39
C ASN A 16 69.43 19.58 -18.57
N PHE A 17 69.56 18.31 -18.96
CA PHE A 17 70.69 17.48 -18.54
C PHE A 17 71.88 17.78 -19.46
N LYS A 18 72.41 19.01 -19.37
CA LYS A 18 73.65 19.38 -20.04
C LYS A 18 74.81 18.64 -19.37
N PHE A 19 75.29 17.62 -20.07
CA PHE A 19 76.54 16.91 -19.89
C PHE A 19 77.69 17.87 -19.49
N LYS A 20 77.94 17.99 -18.18
CA LYS A 20 79.11 18.68 -17.62
C LYS A 20 80.22 17.70 -17.20
N LEU A 21 80.17 16.47 -17.73
CA LEU A 21 81.14 15.40 -17.43
C LEU A 21 82.28 15.29 -18.45
N LEU A 22 82.22 16.01 -19.57
CA LEU A 22 83.21 15.90 -20.66
C LEU A 22 84.35 16.94 -20.60
N SER A 23 84.33 17.89 -19.67
CA SER A 23 85.39 18.91 -19.56
C SER A 23 86.55 18.55 -18.62
N VAL A 24 86.56 17.36 -18.02
CA VAL A 24 87.64 16.92 -17.10
C VAL A 24 88.68 16.00 -17.77
N LEU A 25 88.47 15.60 -19.03
CA LEU A 25 89.39 14.69 -19.73
C LEU A 25 90.35 15.38 -20.72
N GLN A 26 90.37 16.71 -20.77
CA GLN A 26 91.29 17.45 -21.65
C GLN A 26 92.16 18.39 -20.83
N ASN A 27 93.15 17.83 -20.12
CA ASN A 27 94.49 18.42 -20.02
C ASN A 27 95.43 17.51 -19.20
N GLY A 28 96.60 17.21 -19.77
CA GLY A 28 97.81 16.88 -19.00
C GLY A 28 98.22 15.41 -18.92
N SER A 29 99.09 15.01 -19.85
CA SER A 29 100.38 14.34 -19.62
C SER A 29 100.48 13.11 -18.69
N GLN A 30 100.95 12.02 -19.34
CA GLN A 30 101.79 10.92 -18.83
C GLN A 30 101.16 9.81 -17.95
N LYS A 31 101.04 8.64 -18.61
CA LYS A 31 101.23 7.27 -18.11
C LYS A 31 100.86 6.99 -16.65
N GLY A 32 99.68 6.39 -16.47
CA GLY A 32 99.37 5.54 -15.32
C GLY A 32 98.07 5.88 -14.58
N SER A 33 96.91 5.53 -15.16
CA SER A 33 95.65 5.28 -14.42
C SER A 33 94.51 4.91 -15.38
N ILE A 34 94.60 3.74 -16.03
CA ILE A 34 93.45 3.14 -16.75
C ILE A 34 92.48 2.47 -15.76
N LEU A 35 92.93 2.14 -14.54
CA LEU A 35 92.13 1.40 -13.57
C LEU A 35 91.06 2.27 -12.85
N ALA A 36 91.33 3.55 -12.57
CA ALA A 36 90.41 4.40 -11.82
C ALA A 36 89.21 4.92 -12.65
N VAL A 37 89.39 5.10 -13.96
CA VAL A 37 88.33 5.59 -14.86
C VAL A 37 87.31 4.50 -15.18
N GLY A 38 87.73 3.23 -15.25
CA GLY A 38 86.82 2.09 -15.46
C GLY A 38 85.87 1.84 -14.27
N VAL A 39 86.34 2.06 -13.04
CA VAL A 39 85.53 1.87 -11.81
C VAL A 39 84.53 3.03 -11.60
N GLY A 40 84.90 4.26 -11.94
CA GLY A 40 84.01 5.43 -11.83
C GLY A 40 82.82 5.42 -12.79
N LEU A 41 83.02 4.93 -14.02
CA LEU A 41 81.94 4.77 -15.02
C LEU A 41 81.02 3.58 -14.71
N GLY A 42 81.54 2.51 -14.10
CA GLY A 42 80.73 1.38 -13.61
C GLY A 42 79.79 1.77 -12.47
N ALA A 43 80.25 2.58 -11.51
CA ALA A 43 79.43 3.05 -10.39
C ALA A 43 78.30 4.01 -10.82
N LEU A 44 78.53 4.87 -11.82
CA LEU A 44 77.52 5.79 -12.35
C LEU A 44 76.42 5.07 -13.15
N MET A 45 76.75 3.99 -13.87
CA MET A 45 75.72 3.17 -14.52
C MET A 45 74.84 2.42 -13.50
N ILE A 46 75.41 1.96 -12.38
CA ILE A 46 74.63 1.30 -11.31
C ILE A 46 73.69 2.30 -10.60
N ALA A 47 74.13 3.55 -10.37
CA ALA A 47 73.27 4.60 -9.82
C ALA A 47 72.16 5.05 -10.79
N GLY A 48 72.44 5.09 -12.10
CA GLY A 48 71.44 5.41 -13.12
C GLY A 48 70.38 4.33 -13.32
N THR A 49 70.78 3.04 -13.31
CA THR A 49 69.83 1.92 -13.43
C THR A 49 68.94 1.78 -12.19
N THR A 50 69.48 2.00 -11.00
CA THR A 50 68.69 1.97 -9.75
C THR A 50 67.63 3.09 -9.69
N LEU A 51 67.94 4.29 -10.19
CA LEU A 51 66.95 5.37 -10.30
C LEU A 51 65.87 5.08 -11.35
N ALA A 52 66.23 4.53 -12.51
CA ALA A 52 65.27 4.14 -13.55
C ALA A 52 64.35 2.98 -13.09
N ILE A 53 64.89 2.04 -12.31
CA ILE A 53 64.12 0.96 -11.68
C ILE A 53 63.20 1.51 -10.58
N ALA A 54 63.65 2.49 -9.78
CA ALA A 54 62.82 3.14 -8.77
C ALA A 54 61.63 3.90 -9.40
N THR A 55 61.85 4.67 -10.47
CA THR A 55 60.76 5.37 -11.18
C THR A 55 59.86 4.42 -11.96
N SER A 56 60.41 3.33 -12.52
CA SER A 56 59.60 2.29 -13.17
C SER A 56 58.77 1.50 -12.17
N SER A 57 59.26 1.30 -10.95
CA SER A 57 58.52 0.66 -9.86
C SER A 57 57.38 1.55 -9.39
N GLN A 58 57.62 2.85 -9.20
CA GLN A 58 56.58 3.84 -8.83
C GLN A 58 55.48 3.97 -9.89
N ASN A 59 55.84 3.94 -11.18
CA ASN A 59 54.85 3.96 -12.26
C ASN A 59 54.03 2.66 -12.30
N LYS A 60 54.64 1.50 -12.03
CA LYS A 60 53.93 0.22 -11.96
C LYS A 60 52.96 0.17 -10.78
N THR A 61 53.34 0.70 -9.62
CA THR A 61 52.45 0.76 -8.44
C THR A 61 51.26 1.69 -8.66
N ASN A 62 51.45 2.83 -9.33
CA ASN A 62 50.36 3.75 -9.62
C ASN A 62 49.35 3.15 -10.61
N VAL A 63 49.84 2.53 -11.70
CA VAL A 63 48.95 1.88 -12.69
C VAL A 63 48.17 0.72 -12.07
N THR A 64 48.81 -0.10 -11.22
CA THR A 64 48.10 -1.17 -10.50
C THR A 64 47.07 -0.62 -9.51
N SER A 65 47.37 0.48 -8.81
CA SER A 65 46.41 1.14 -7.92
C SER A 65 45.21 1.71 -8.68
N ASP A 66 45.45 2.35 -9.83
CA ASP A 66 44.40 2.89 -10.68
C ASP A 66 43.53 1.77 -11.28
N GLU A 67 44.14 0.67 -11.70
CA GLU A 67 43.44 -0.52 -12.21
C GLU A 67 42.56 -1.16 -11.14
N GLN A 68 43.09 -1.39 -9.93
CA GLN A 68 42.31 -1.92 -8.81
C GLN A 68 41.15 -0.99 -8.42
N THR A 69 41.38 0.32 -8.49
CA THR A 69 40.35 1.31 -8.23
C THR A 69 39.25 1.26 -9.29
N ALA A 70 39.60 1.15 -10.57
CA ALA A 70 38.63 0.99 -11.65
C ALA A 70 37.82 -0.31 -11.51
N GLN A 71 38.47 -1.41 -11.14
CA GLN A 71 37.79 -2.68 -10.88
C GLN A 71 36.87 -2.60 -9.65
N ALA A 72 37.25 -1.86 -8.59
CA ALA A 72 36.40 -1.62 -7.43
C ALA A 72 35.18 -0.74 -7.76
N VAL A 73 35.30 0.21 -8.69
CA VAL A 73 34.16 0.97 -9.23
C VAL A 73 33.24 0.06 -10.02
N ALA A 74 33.78 -0.76 -10.94
CA ALA A 74 32.99 -1.72 -11.70
C ALA A 74 32.24 -2.73 -10.81
N ALA A 75 32.88 -3.14 -9.71
CA ALA A 75 32.27 -3.96 -8.67
C ALA A 75 31.06 -3.27 -8.01
N ALA A 76 31.19 -1.99 -7.66
CA ALA A 76 30.09 -1.21 -7.10
C ALA A 76 28.94 -1.01 -8.11
N GLU A 77 29.25 -0.71 -9.37
CA GLU A 77 28.24 -0.58 -10.45
C GLU A 77 27.46 -1.88 -10.68
N ALA A 78 28.14 -3.03 -10.65
CA ALA A 78 27.49 -4.34 -10.72
C ALA A 78 26.57 -4.58 -9.50
N GLY A 79 26.98 -4.14 -8.30
CA GLY A 79 26.16 -4.18 -7.10
C GLY A 79 24.88 -3.34 -7.23
N VAL A 80 24.99 -2.12 -7.77
CA VAL A 80 23.84 -1.25 -8.08
C VAL A 80 22.86 -1.99 -9.01
N ALA A 81 23.34 -2.54 -10.11
CA ALA A 81 22.49 -3.25 -11.07
C ALA A 81 21.76 -4.47 -10.45
N ARG A 82 22.43 -5.22 -9.57
CA ARG A 82 21.81 -6.37 -8.89
C ARG A 82 20.71 -5.95 -7.92
N ILE A 83 20.90 -4.86 -7.17
CA ILE A 83 19.88 -4.34 -6.25
C ILE A 83 18.73 -3.69 -7.01
N GLN A 84 18.99 -2.98 -8.10
CA GLN A 84 17.91 -2.50 -8.97
C GLN A 84 17.07 -3.64 -9.53
N ASN A 85 17.71 -4.73 -9.96
CA ASN A 85 16.99 -5.92 -10.40
C ASN A 85 16.18 -6.56 -9.25
N LEU A 86 16.65 -6.48 -8.00
CA LEU A 86 15.83 -6.87 -6.84
C LEU A 86 14.61 -5.97 -6.67
N PHE A 87 14.75 -4.65 -6.83
CA PHE A 87 13.62 -3.73 -6.78
C PHE A 87 12.64 -3.91 -7.94
N ILE A 88 13.11 -4.20 -9.15
CA ILE A 88 12.21 -4.50 -10.29
C ILE A 88 11.38 -5.75 -9.99
N GLN A 89 11.98 -6.72 -9.31
CA GLN A 89 11.35 -7.97 -8.94
C GLN A 89 10.37 -7.80 -7.77
N GLU A 90 10.75 -7.07 -6.74
CA GLU A 90 9.89 -6.72 -5.60
C GLU A 90 9.97 -5.20 -5.33
N PRO A 91 9.14 -4.40 -6.01
CA PRO A 91 9.17 -2.94 -5.92
C PRO A 91 8.88 -2.39 -4.52
N ARG A 92 8.15 -3.13 -3.67
CA ARG A 92 7.85 -2.71 -2.30
C ARG A 92 9.11 -2.53 -1.46
N LEU A 93 10.19 -3.27 -1.75
CA LEU A 93 11.49 -3.09 -1.09
C LEU A 93 12.08 -1.69 -1.32
N ALA A 94 11.78 -1.06 -2.46
CA ALA A 94 12.23 0.30 -2.76
C ALA A 94 11.46 1.37 -1.97
N MET A 95 10.34 1.02 -1.32
CA MET A 95 9.55 1.97 -0.54
C MET A 95 10.05 2.14 0.89
N ALA A 96 10.89 1.22 1.38
CA ALA A 96 11.42 1.28 2.74
C ALA A 96 12.95 1.35 2.77
N PRO A 97 13.54 2.08 3.74
CA PRO A 97 14.99 2.09 3.93
C PRO A 97 15.50 0.70 4.32
N ASN A 98 16.77 0.41 4.02
CA ASN A 98 17.35 -0.92 4.27
C ASN A 98 17.32 -1.36 5.75
N SER A 99 17.27 -0.41 6.69
CA SER A 99 17.10 -0.69 8.13
C SER A 99 15.80 -1.42 8.46
N LYS A 100 14.78 -1.31 7.60
CA LYS A 100 13.49 -2.02 7.74
C LYS A 100 13.50 -3.41 7.14
N TRP A 101 14.41 -3.71 6.21
CA TRP A 101 14.46 -5.00 5.53
C TRP A 101 14.83 -6.16 6.46
N VAL A 102 15.42 -5.87 7.63
CA VAL A 102 15.73 -6.87 8.65
C VAL A 102 14.48 -7.60 9.12
N ALA A 103 13.34 -6.91 9.22
CA ALA A 103 12.08 -7.53 9.64
C ALA A 103 11.67 -8.70 8.72
N LEU A 104 11.96 -8.59 7.42
CA LEU A 104 11.66 -9.63 6.43
C LEU A 104 12.48 -10.90 6.62
N LEU A 105 13.59 -10.82 7.36
CA LEU A 105 14.44 -11.97 7.65
C LEU A 105 13.84 -12.91 8.68
N ASP A 106 12.99 -12.38 9.56
CA ASP A 106 12.38 -13.13 10.67
C ASP A 106 11.01 -13.75 10.29
N VAL A 107 10.42 -13.30 9.18
CA VAL A 107 9.13 -13.76 8.65
C VAL A 107 9.10 -15.26 8.37
N SER A 108 8.13 -16.00 8.91
CA SER A 108 8.11 -17.47 8.83
C SER A 108 7.27 -18.03 7.68
N ASN A 109 6.35 -17.23 7.13
CA ASN A 109 5.36 -17.67 6.14
C ASN A 109 4.97 -16.53 5.17
N GLU A 110 4.29 -16.90 4.08
CA GLU A 110 3.90 -15.98 3.00
C GLU A 110 2.97 -14.85 3.48
N ASN A 111 2.05 -15.12 4.40
CA ASN A 111 1.12 -14.11 4.89
C ASN A 111 1.83 -13.03 5.72
N GLU A 112 2.74 -13.43 6.60
CA GLU A 112 3.61 -12.50 7.36
C GLU A 112 4.52 -11.69 6.43
N LEU A 113 4.99 -12.28 5.33
CA LEU A 113 5.83 -11.57 4.36
C LEU A 113 5.07 -10.46 3.67
N GLU A 114 3.88 -10.80 3.18
CA GLU A 114 2.98 -9.86 2.53
C GLU A 114 2.59 -8.73 3.48
N GLU A 115 2.28 -9.04 4.74
CA GLU A 115 2.01 -8.03 5.78
C GLU A 115 3.19 -7.06 5.95
N GLU A 116 4.42 -7.57 6.11
CA GLU A 116 5.60 -6.72 6.28
C GLU A 116 5.98 -5.92 5.03
N LEU A 117 5.80 -6.47 3.83
CA LEU A 117 6.01 -5.73 2.59
C LEU A 117 4.95 -4.66 2.37
N ASN A 118 3.70 -4.90 2.78
CA ASN A 118 2.65 -3.89 2.72
C ASN A 118 2.86 -2.78 3.76
N ASN A 119 3.43 -3.11 4.92
CA ASN A 119 3.84 -2.10 5.91
C ASN A 119 4.85 -1.09 5.33
N PHE A 120 5.64 -1.46 4.31
CA PHE A 120 6.59 -0.54 3.67
C PHE A 120 5.91 0.57 2.86
N LEU A 121 4.64 0.40 2.50
CA LEU A 121 3.85 1.39 1.77
C LEU A 121 3.22 2.45 2.68
N GLY A 122 3.41 2.32 4.00
CA GLY A 122 2.75 3.18 4.98
C GLY A 122 1.36 2.70 5.38
N ASP A 123 0.95 1.50 4.96
CA ASP A 123 -0.28 0.83 5.41
C ASP A 123 -0.04 0.16 6.78
N SER A 124 0.45 0.93 7.74
CA SER A 124 0.94 0.42 9.02
C SER A 124 -0.20 0.08 9.97
N GLU A 125 -0.94 -1.00 9.71
CA GLU A 125 -1.79 -1.61 10.73
C GLU A 125 -1.79 -3.14 10.70
N LYS A 126 -1.24 -3.69 11.79
CA LYS A 126 -1.39 -5.09 12.21
C LYS A 126 -2.86 -5.45 12.31
N GLU A 127 -3.33 -6.42 11.52
CA GLU A 127 -3.96 -7.65 12.03
C GLU A 127 -4.64 -8.52 10.96
N SER A 128 -4.41 -9.83 11.16
CA SER A 128 -5.18 -11.03 10.79
C SER A 128 -5.07 -11.54 9.34
N SER A 129 -4.56 -12.77 9.27
CA SER A 129 -4.13 -13.54 8.10
C SER A 129 -5.26 -14.14 7.27
N ASP A 130 -6.28 -13.37 6.90
CA ASP A 130 -7.35 -13.89 6.04
C ASP A 130 -7.13 -13.45 4.60
N GLN A 131 -6.67 -14.42 3.79
CA GLN A 131 -6.44 -14.29 2.36
C GLN A 131 -7.75 -14.02 1.63
N ASN A 132 -8.04 -12.76 1.33
CA ASN A 132 -8.73 -12.40 0.09
C ASN A 132 -8.31 -10.99 -0.33
N SER A 133 -7.73 -10.97 -1.53
CA SER A 133 -7.12 -9.84 -2.21
C SER A 133 -8.10 -8.71 -2.50
N ASN A 134 -7.51 -7.52 -2.54
CA ASN A 134 -8.02 -6.22 -2.93
C ASN A 134 -8.64 -5.51 -1.75
N SER A 135 -8.05 -4.35 -1.45
CA SER A 135 -8.52 -3.29 -0.56
C SER A 135 -7.36 -2.87 0.37
N CYS A 136 -6.85 -1.64 0.18
CA CYS A 136 -5.61 -1.05 0.76
C CYS A 136 -4.27 -1.70 0.39
N VAL A 137 -4.23 -3.00 0.14
CA VAL A 137 -3.00 -3.70 -0.27
C VAL A 137 -2.63 -3.33 -1.70
N ALA A 138 -1.41 -2.82 -1.93
CA ALA A 138 -0.85 -2.74 -3.28
C ALA A 138 -0.77 -4.13 -3.88
N SER A 139 -1.49 -4.35 -4.99
CA SER A 139 -1.22 -5.51 -5.83
C SER A 139 0.19 -5.33 -6.37
N GLY A 140 1.08 -6.23 -5.97
CA GLY A 140 2.36 -6.39 -6.64
C GLY A 140 2.13 -6.39 -8.15
N SER A 141 2.96 -5.62 -8.86
CA SER A 141 2.93 -5.41 -10.31
C SER A 141 2.36 -6.63 -11.06
N GLN A 142 1.29 -6.41 -11.83
CA GLN A 142 0.55 -7.41 -12.62
C GLN A 142 1.35 -8.04 -13.79
N GLY A 143 2.67 -8.08 -13.69
CA GLY A 143 3.58 -8.35 -14.80
C GLY A 143 4.68 -9.36 -14.51
N SER A 144 4.48 -10.37 -13.66
CA SER A 144 5.25 -11.63 -13.67
C SER A 144 4.70 -12.58 -12.60
N GLU A 145 4.41 -13.84 -12.95
CA GLU A 145 3.99 -14.93 -12.05
C GLU A 145 5.04 -15.31 -10.97
N SER A 146 5.89 -14.39 -10.55
CA SER A 146 6.91 -14.61 -9.54
C SER A 146 6.50 -13.94 -8.23
N SER A 147 5.43 -14.42 -7.59
CA SER A 147 5.23 -14.16 -6.17
C SER A 147 6.44 -14.71 -5.43
N PHE A 148 7.24 -13.84 -4.81
CA PHE A 148 8.38 -14.30 -4.06
C PHE A 148 7.90 -15.02 -2.81
N THR A 149 8.33 -16.28 -2.64
CA THR A 149 8.16 -16.94 -1.35
C THR A 149 9.08 -16.26 -0.31
N PRO A 150 8.74 -16.33 0.99
CA PRO A 150 9.61 -15.88 2.08
C PRO A 150 11.05 -16.38 1.93
N GLU A 151 11.23 -17.64 1.54
CA GLU A 151 12.55 -18.23 1.33
C GLU A 151 13.30 -17.55 0.18
N THR A 152 12.60 -17.16 -0.88
CA THR A 152 13.21 -16.50 -2.02
C THR A 152 13.65 -15.08 -1.66
N ILE A 153 12.81 -14.30 -0.97
CA ILE A 153 13.20 -12.97 -0.47
C ILE A 153 14.35 -13.09 0.52
N LYS A 154 14.28 -13.99 1.50
CA LYS A 154 15.36 -14.24 2.46
C LYS A 154 16.66 -14.63 1.77
N SER A 155 16.62 -15.52 0.78
CA SER A 155 17.83 -15.92 0.04
C SER A 155 18.44 -14.78 -0.79
N LYS A 156 17.62 -13.81 -1.23
CA LYS A 156 18.10 -12.60 -1.91
C LYS A 156 18.65 -11.58 -0.92
N LEU A 157 18.09 -11.48 0.28
CA LEU A 157 18.56 -10.55 1.30
C LEU A 157 19.76 -11.10 2.08
N GLN A 158 19.86 -12.41 2.29
CA GLN A 158 20.87 -13.06 3.14
C GLN A 158 21.89 -13.91 2.38
N GLY A 159 23.07 -14.05 2.97
CA GLY A 159 24.08 -15.03 2.58
C GLY A 159 25.10 -14.51 1.58
N THR A 160 26.19 -15.25 1.43
CA THR A 160 27.31 -14.92 0.53
C THR A 160 26.95 -14.91 -0.94
N LYS A 161 25.82 -15.54 -1.32
CA LYS A 161 25.24 -15.51 -2.67
C LYS A 161 24.00 -14.62 -2.77
N GLY A 162 23.59 -13.98 -1.67
CA GLY A 162 22.50 -13.02 -1.66
C GLY A 162 22.85 -11.76 -2.45
N VAL A 163 21.83 -10.98 -2.79
CA VAL A 163 21.99 -9.67 -3.44
C VAL A 163 22.54 -8.64 -2.46
N VAL A 164 22.22 -8.74 -1.17
CA VAL A 164 22.57 -7.72 -0.16
C VAL A 164 23.48 -8.26 0.97
N ASN A 165 23.33 -9.53 1.36
CA ASN A 165 24.00 -10.14 2.53
C ASN A 165 23.75 -9.37 3.83
N LEU A 166 22.50 -9.04 4.10
CA LEU A 166 22.05 -8.32 5.30
C LEU A 166 22.18 -9.21 6.55
N SER A 167 22.82 -8.71 7.61
CA SER A 167 22.82 -9.34 8.92
C SER A 167 21.65 -8.85 9.78
N SER A 168 21.44 -9.55 10.91
CA SER A 168 20.33 -9.27 11.84
C SER A 168 20.42 -7.89 12.53
N ASP A 169 21.56 -7.21 12.45
CA ASP A 169 21.75 -5.84 12.95
C ASP A 169 21.48 -4.77 11.88
N GLY A 170 21.06 -5.17 10.68
CA GLY A 170 20.78 -4.28 9.55
C GLY A 170 22.03 -3.81 8.80
N THR A 171 23.22 -4.27 9.19
CA THR A 171 24.43 -4.04 8.40
C THR A 171 24.49 -5.03 7.23
N SER A 172 25.18 -4.67 6.14
CA SER A 172 25.39 -5.58 5.02
C SER A 172 26.82 -6.11 5.00
N GLY A 173 26.93 -7.41 4.75
CA GLY A 173 28.18 -8.09 4.47
C GLY A 173 28.63 -7.91 3.03
N TRP A 174 29.88 -8.30 2.76
CA TRP A 174 30.38 -8.38 1.40
C TRP A 174 29.72 -9.55 0.65
N VAL A 175 29.30 -9.27 -0.58
CA VAL A 175 28.78 -10.23 -1.55
C VAL A 175 29.89 -10.50 -2.56
N ASP A 176 30.29 -11.77 -2.65
CA ASP A 176 31.34 -12.22 -3.55
C ASP A 176 30.88 -12.10 -5.02
N MET A 177 31.74 -11.49 -5.82
CA MET A 177 31.67 -11.55 -7.27
C MET A 177 32.87 -12.33 -7.79
N GLU A 178 32.67 -13.01 -8.92
CA GLU A 178 33.74 -13.76 -9.55
C GLU A 178 35.01 -12.90 -9.75
N ASN A 179 36.18 -13.53 -9.65
CA ASN A 179 37.50 -12.90 -9.80
C ASN A 179 37.97 -12.02 -8.64
N GLY A 180 37.48 -12.26 -7.42
CA GLY A 180 37.98 -11.60 -6.20
C GLY A 180 37.54 -10.14 -6.08
N ALA A 181 36.46 -9.78 -6.77
CA ALA A 181 35.76 -8.53 -6.59
C ALA A 181 34.57 -8.77 -5.67
N ASP A 182 34.27 -7.87 -4.75
CA ASP A 182 33.09 -7.96 -3.90
C ASP A 182 32.33 -6.63 -3.93
N TYR A 183 31.04 -6.65 -3.59
CA TYR A 183 30.29 -5.43 -3.30
C TYR A 183 29.50 -5.56 -1.99
N ARG A 184 29.06 -4.43 -1.43
CA ARG A 184 28.14 -4.42 -0.29
C ARG A 184 27.24 -3.18 -0.32
N LEU A 185 26.04 -3.33 0.25
CA LEU A 185 25.09 -2.23 0.45
C LEU A 185 25.46 -1.40 1.68
N VAL A 186 25.94 -0.18 1.50
CA VAL A 186 26.23 0.68 2.65
C VAL A 186 24.93 1.21 3.24
N GLU A 187 24.08 1.79 2.39
CA GLU A 187 22.87 2.47 2.80
C GLU A 187 21.84 2.47 1.67
N TYR A 188 20.57 2.37 2.03
CA TYR A 188 19.46 2.69 1.16
C TYR A 188 18.43 3.52 1.90
N GLY A 189 18.09 4.68 1.35
CA GLY A 189 17.04 5.55 1.84
C GLY A 189 16.06 5.91 0.74
N ASN A 190 14.79 6.11 1.10
CA ASN A 190 13.79 6.68 0.20
C ASN A 190 13.20 7.95 0.84
N ASN A 191 13.33 9.08 0.14
CA ASN A 191 12.75 10.36 0.53
C ASN A 191 11.56 10.68 -0.37
N SER A 192 10.42 10.02 -0.09
CA SER A 192 9.07 10.17 -0.68
C SER A 192 8.94 9.97 -2.20
N ASP A 193 9.91 10.37 -3.01
CA ASP A 193 9.89 10.25 -4.48
C ASP A 193 11.27 9.87 -5.06
N THR A 194 12.30 9.76 -4.22
CA THR A 194 13.67 9.48 -4.66
C THR A 194 14.33 8.46 -3.73
N GLY A 195 14.72 7.33 -4.31
CA GLY A 195 15.57 6.34 -3.69
C GLY A 195 17.04 6.69 -3.88
N THR A 196 17.79 6.75 -2.80
CA THR A 196 19.25 6.90 -2.79
C THR A 196 19.89 5.59 -2.35
N LEU A 197 20.72 5.01 -3.22
CA LEU A 197 21.40 3.75 -3.00
C LEU A 197 22.91 3.97 -2.93
N VAL A 198 23.54 3.57 -1.83
CA VAL A 198 24.99 3.69 -1.61
C VAL A 198 25.64 2.32 -1.58
N ILE A 199 26.50 2.04 -2.56
CA ILE A 199 27.18 0.75 -2.74
C ILE A 199 28.69 0.93 -2.65
N GLN A 200 29.34 0.04 -1.91
CA GLN A 200 30.79 -0.11 -1.94
C GLN A 200 31.17 -1.33 -2.76
N GLY A 201 32.18 -1.16 -3.62
CA GLY A 201 32.85 -2.24 -4.33
C GLY A 201 34.29 -2.36 -3.84
N ARG A 202 34.83 -3.58 -3.81
CA ARG A 202 36.24 -3.82 -3.50
C ARG A 202 36.84 -4.89 -4.38
N VAL A 203 38.18 -4.90 -4.47
CA VAL A 203 38.92 -5.93 -5.19
C VAL A 203 40.10 -6.40 -4.37
N ASN A 204 40.29 -7.72 -4.31
CA ASN A 204 41.36 -8.39 -3.55
C ASN A 204 41.45 -7.89 -2.09
N GLY A 205 40.31 -7.53 -1.50
CA GLY A 205 40.18 -7.06 -0.12
C GLY A 205 40.90 -5.74 0.23
N SER A 206 41.48 -5.02 -0.75
CA SER A 206 42.43 -3.93 -0.48
C SER A 206 42.05 -2.60 -1.11
N SER A 207 41.53 -2.60 -2.34
CA SER A 207 41.03 -1.37 -2.99
C SER A 207 39.52 -1.30 -2.82
N VAL A 208 39.00 -0.20 -2.28
CA VAL A 208 37.57 0.04 -2.07
C VAL A 208 37.16 1.30 -2.83
N SER A 209 35.97 1.29 -3.41
CA SER A 209 35.33 2.48 -3.98
C SER A 209 33.86 2.50 -3.61
N GLU A 210 33.31 3.70 -3.45
CA GLU A 210 31.91 3.91 -3.09
C GLU A 210 31.19 4.74 -4.16
N ILE A 211 29.98 4.31 -4.48
CA ILE A 211 29.09 4.94 -5.45
C ILE A 211 27.74 5.17 -4.77
N ALA A 212 27.22 6.39 -4.90
CA ALA A 212 25.84 6.72 -4.60
C ALA A 212 25.08 6.94 -5.91
N VAL A 213 23.88 6.35 -6.01
CA VAL A 213 22.96 6.56 -7.14
C VAL A 213 21.60 7.01 -6.65
N ASP A 214 20.99 7.93 -7.40
CA ASP A 214 19.62 8.39 -7.15
C ASP A 214 18.71 7.95 -8.29
N PHE A 215 17.57 7.37 -7.96
CA PHE A 215 16.53 7.03 -8.93
C PHE A 215 15.14 7.40 -8.38
N PRO A 216 14.22 7.90 -9.23
CA PRO A 216 12.85 8.15 -8.83
C PRO A 216 12.15 6.84 -8.48
N VAL A 217 11.43 6.86 -7.37
CA VAL A 217 10.52 5.79 -6.96
C VAL A 217 9.15 6.44 -6.88
N GLU A 218 8.30 6.15 -7.86
CA GLU A 218 6.97 6.73 -7.96
C GLU A 218 5.94 5.69 -7.51
N LEU A 219 5.05 6.11 -6.61
CA LEU A 219 3.85 5.35 -6.25
C LEU A 219 2.69 5.90 -7.07
N ASP A 220 2.45 5.28 -8.23
CA ASP A 220 1.34 5.64 -9.11
C ASP A 220 0.05 5.11 -8.47
N LYS A 221 -0.64 6.00 -7.77
CA LYS A 221 -2.04 5.82 -7.35
C LYS A 221 -2.93 6.22 -8.52
N ASP A 222 -2.83 5.51 -9.63
CA ASP A 222 -3.74 5.80 -10.73
C ASP A 222 -5.18 5.58 -10.25
N ASP A 223 -6.06 6.54 -10.54
CA ASP A 223 -7.51 6.45 -10.31
C ASP A 223 -8.16 5.68 -11.46
N GLU A 224 -7.54 4.59 -11.94
CA GLU A 224 -8.19 3.75 -12.94
C GLU A 224 -9.42 3.11 -12.30
N THR A 225 -10.57 3.32 -12.93
CA THR A 225 -11.84 2.81 -12.44
C THR A 225 -12.16 1.51 -13.15
N LEU A 226 -12.03 0.38 -12.45
CA LEU A 226 -12.54 -0.90 -12.93
C LEU A 226 -14.05 -1.00 -12.70
N SER A 227 -14.78 -1.55 -13.65
CA SER A 227 -16.23 -1.84 -13.49
C SER A 227 -16.41 -3.01 -12.53
N GLY A 228 -16.94 -2.74 -11.34
CA GLY A 228 -17.24 -3.74 -10.31
C GLY A 228 -18.62 -4.39 -10.42
N VAL A 229 -19.35 -4.22 -11.54
CA VAL A 229 -20.79 -4.58 -11.61
C VAL A 229 -21.10 -6.06 -11.33
N ASN A 230 -20.19 -6.97 -11.67
CA ASN A 230 -20.35 -8.41 -11.49
C ASN A 230 -19.78 -8.92 -10.16
N GLU A 231 -19.20 -8.05 -9.34
CA GLU A 231 -18.66 -8.43 -8.05
C GLU A 231 -19.80 -8.60 -7.04
N ASN A 232 -19.66 -9.60 -6.17
CA ASN A 232 -20.59 -9.79 -5.07
C ASN A 232 -20.49 -8.60 -4.12
N VAL A 233 -21.63 -8.09 -3.65
CA VAL A 233 -21.60 -7.02 -2.66
C VAL A 233 -21.25 -7.55 -1.27
N PRO A 234 -20.60 -6.73 -0.42
CA PRO A 234 -20.43 -7.07 0.97
C PRO A 234 -21.79 -7.09 1.67
N ALA A 235 -21.93 -7.96 2.67
CA ALA A 235 -23.10 -8.02 3.54
C ALA A 235 -23.18 -6.73 4.38
N LEU A 236 -22.02 -6.23 4.80
CA LEU A 236 -21.87 -4.96 5.50
C LEU A 236 -20.77 -4.14 4.83
N TRP A 237 -21.07 -2.92 4.42
CA TRP A 237 -20.06 -1.92 4.08
C TRP A 237 -20.18 -0.78 5.10
N ILE A 238 -19.08 -0.46 5.80
CA ILE A 238 -19.02 0.69 6.72
C ILE A 238 -17.78 1.55 6.48
N MET A 239 -17.78 2.77 7.00
CA MET A 239 -16.56 3.57 7.10
C MET A 239 -15.82 3.22 8.40
N ASP A 240 -14.50 3.31 8.37
CA ASP A 240 -13.70 3.23 9.58
C ASP A 240 -13.97 4.44 10.47
N ASN A 241 -14.25 4.17 11.75
CA ASN A 241 -14.41 5.18 12.79
C ASN A 241 -14.44 4.50 14.17
N SER A 242 -14.21 5.29 15.22
CA SER A 242 -14.24 4.84 16.62
C SER A 242 -15.62 4.41 17.12
N ASP A 243 -16.69 4.80 16.42
CA ASP A 243 -18.07 4.50 16.82
C ASP A 243 -18.50 3.09 16.40
N ASN A 244 -17.72 2.43 15.55
CA ASN A 244 -17.93 1.04 15.15
C ASN A 244 -17.84 0.12 16.37
N ASP A 245 -18.95 -0.56 16.66
CA ASP A 245 -19.06 -1.61 17.65
C ASP A 245 -19.84 -2.78 17.05
N PHE A 246 -19.22 -3.95 16.94
CA PHE A 246 -19.89 -5.13 16.41
C PHE A 246 -20.73 -5.86 17.47
N GLY A 247 -20.59 -5.50 18.75
CA GLY A 247 -21.35 -6.08 19.85
C GLY A 247 -21.32 -7.61 19.80
N ASN A 248 -22.51 -8.22 19.79
CA ASN A 248 -22.72 -9.67 19.66
C ASN A 248 -23.40 -10.06 18.34
N ASN A 249 -23.36 -9.19 17.33
CA ASN A 249 -23.95 -9.45 16.01
C ASN A 249 -23.05 -10.39 15.20
N ASN A 250 -23.66 -11.31 14.44
CA ASN A 250 -22.93 -12.29 13.64
C ASN A 250 -23.13 -12.04 12.14
N ILE A 251 -22.14 -11.57 11.41
CA ILE A 251 -22.32 -11.26 9.99
C ILE A 251 -21.94 -12.48 9.15
N ASN A 252 -22.82 -12.91 8.25
CA ASN A 252 -22.62 -14.04 7.33
C ASN A 252 -22.39 -13.56 5.90
N GLY A 253 -21.23 -12.97 5.69
CA GLY A 253 -20.77 -12.53 4.39
C GLY A 253 -19.58 -11.59 4.55
N ALA A 254 -19.07 -11.09 3.43
CA ALA A 254 -17.97 -10.14 3.45
C ALA A 254 -18.36 -8.85 4.19
N ILE A 255 -17.44 -8.34 5.01
CA ILE A 255 -17.54 -7.06 5.68
C ILE A 255 -16.50 -6.16 5.04
N LYS A 256 -16.92 -5.10 4.33
CA LYS A 256 -16.03 -4.08 3.80
C LYS A 256 -15.99 -2.90 4.75
N ILE A 257 -14.80 -2.49 5.19
CA ILE A 257 -14.56 -1.34 6.05
C ILE A 257 -13.70 -0.38 5.26
N SER A 258 -14.11 0.88 5.12
CA SER A 258 -13.41 1.87 4.29
C SER A 258 -12.77 3.00 5.08
N ALA A 259 -11.50 3.30 4.82
CA ALA A 259 -10.73 4.43 5.33
C ALA A 259 -9.98 5.11 4.18
N LEU A 260 -10.16 6.43 4.00
CA LEU A 260 -9.58 7.21 2.88
C LEU A 260 -8.06 7.01 2.70
N ASN A 261 -7.36 6.80 3.80
CA ASN A 261 -5.91 6.67 3.88
C ASN A 261 -5.46 5.29 4.36
N CYS A 262 -6.36 4.29 4.37
CA CYS A 262 -6.05 2.94 4.86
C CYS A 262 -5.57 2.87 6.32
N ASP A 263 -5.92 3.87 7.12
CA ASP A 263 -5.64 3.95 8.56
C ASP A 263 -6.91 3.56 9.31
N PHE A 264 -6.97 2.35 9.87
CA PHE A 264 -8.17 1.78 10.49
C PHE A 264 -8.13 1.87 12.01
N THR A 265 -8.54 3.02 12.52
CA THR A 265 -8.62 3.32 13.95
C THR A 265 -9.80 2.66 14.67
N GLY A 266 -10.81 2.21 13.92
CA GLY A 266 -12.03 1.62 14.44
C GLY A 266 -11.84 0.18 14.95
N LYS A 267 -12.80 -0.29 15.75
CA LYS A 267 -12.81 -1.70 16.16
C LYS A 267 -13.10 -2.58 14.94
N LEU A 268 -12.30 -3.62 14.75
CA LEU A 268 -12.53 -4.65 13.72
C LEU A 268 -13.39 -5.80 14.29
N PRO A 269 -14.20 -6.48 13.46
CA PRO A 269 -14.95 -7.65 13.89
C PRO A 269 -14.00 -8.83 14.12
N THR A 270 -14.15 -9.54 15.24
CA THR A 270 -13.29 -10.69 15.58
C THR A 270 -13.86 -12.01 15.05
N ALA A 271 -12.99 -12.84 14.47
CA ALA A 271 -13.35 -14.13 13.85
C ALA A 271 -14.03 -15.12 14.83
N GLU A 272 -13.69 -15.06 16.13
CA GLU A 272 -14.18 -16.01 17.14
C GLU A 272 -15.72 -16.03 17.29
N LYS A 273 -16.40 -14.90 17.04
CA LYS A 273 -17.86 -14.80 17.20
C LYS A 273 -18.65 -15.39 16.02
N ASN A 274 -18.04 -15.52 14.85
CA ASN A 274 -18.71 -15.87 13.59
C ASN A 274 -18.51 -17.33 13.13
N SER A 275 -17.76 -18.13 13.91
CA SER A 275 -17.07 -19.35 13.42
C SER A 275 -17.84 -20.67 13.45
N LYS A 276 -19.08 -20.74 13.93
CA LYS A 276 -19.65 -22.08 14.19
C LYS A 276 -20.11 -22.85 12.95
N ASN A 277 -20.43 -22.23 11.81
CA ASN A 277 -20.93 -22.96 10.63
C ASN A 277 -20.79 -22.24 9.26
N SER A 278 -20.03 -21.14 9.12
CA SER A 278 -19.85 -20.49 7.80
C SER A 278 -18.37 -20.18 7.49
N PRO A 279 -17.79 -20.80 6.44
CA PRO A 279 -16.39 -20.65 6.06
C PRO A 279 -16.07 -19.37 5.24
N LEU A 280 -16.95 -18.37 5.23
CA LEU A 280 -16.86 -17.20 4.34
C LEU A 280 -16.94 -15.86 5.09
N PHE A 281 -16.28 -15.79 6.25
CA PHE A 281 -15.97 -14.51 6.88
C PHE A 281 -14.73 -13.94 6.18
N ALA A 282 -14.89 -12.80 5.51
CA ALA A 282 -13.78 -12.02 4.99
C ALA A 282 -14.01 -10.56 5.38
N VAL A 283 -13.09 -10.01 6.17
CA VAL A 283 -13.05 -8.56 6.43
C VAL A 283 -12.15 -7.95 5.38
N GLU A 284 -12.71 -7.08 4.57
CA GLU A 284 -12.03 -6.34 3.51
C GLU A 284 -11.80 -4.90 4.00
N LYS A 285 -10.54 -4.47 4.17
CA LYS A 285 -10.15 -3.11 4.63
C LYS A 285 -9.82 -2.22 3.44
N SER A 286 -10.52 -1.12 3.15
CA SER A 286 -10.47 -0.39 1.86
C SER A 286 -10.16 1.07 1.89
N SER A 287 -9.46 1.57 0.86
CA SER A 287 -9.47 2.99 0.51
C SER A 287 -10.71 3.38 -0.29
N GLU A 288 -11.43 2.40 -0.82
CA GLU A 288 -12.58 2.66 -1.65
C GLU A 288 -13.73 3.27 -0.85
N LEU A 289 -14.26 4.38 -1.34
CA LEU A 289 -15.45 4.99 -0.76
C LEU A 289 -16.72 4.25 -1.21
N MET A 290 -17.75 4.27 -0.36
CA MET A 290 -19.07 3.83 -0.80
C MET A 290 -19.49 4.60 -2.05
N PRO A 291 -20.17 3.95 -3.00
CA PRO A 291 -20.73 4.67 -4.14
C PRO A 291 -21.70 5.76 -3.65
N PRO A 292 -21.90 6.83 -4.44
CA PRO A 292 -22.91 7.81 -4.11
C PRO A 292 -24.30 7.16 -4.15
N THR A 293 -25.20 7.61 -3.28
CA THR A 293 -26.62 7.22 -3.39
C THR A 293 -27.19 7.71 -4.74
N PRO A 294 -28.13 7.01 -5.39
CA PRO A 294 -28.69 7.45 -6.66
C PRO A 294 -29.44 8.77 -6.56
N GLU A 295 -29.56 9.50 -7.67
CA GLU A 295 -30.45 10.67 -7.79
C GLU A 295 -31.92 10.26 -7.63
N LEU A 296 -32.73 11.16 -7.07
CA LEU A 296 -34.18 11.00 -7.10
C LEU A 296 -34.65 11.05 -8.56
N PRO A 297 -35.50 10.12 -9.03
CA PRO A 297 -36.04 10.17 -10.38
C PRO A 297 -36.81 11.48 -10.61
N GLU A 298 -36.89 11.92 -11.87
CA GLU A 298 -37.68 13.10 -12.22
C GLU A 298 -39.13 13.00 -11.71
N SER A 299 -39.71 14.14 -11.36
CA SER A 299 -41.10 14.21 -10.87
C SER A 299 -42.05 13.49 -11.83
N GLY A 300 -42.84 12.56 -11.30
CA GLY A 300 -43.73 11.68 -12.08
C GLY A 300 -43.19 10.25 -12.29
N ASN A 301 -41.90 10.02 -12.07
CA ASN A 301 -41.29 8.67 -12.09
C ASN A 301 -41.16 8.03 -10.70
N TYR A 302 -41.66 8.70 -9.67
CA TYR A 302 -41.78 8.18 -8.32
C TYR A 302 -43.14 8.54 -7.71
N THR A 303 -43.58 7.72 -6.75
CA THR A 303 -44.77 7.98 -5.94
C THR A 303 -44.34 8.68 -4.65
N ASP A 304 -44.80 9.91 -4.44
CA ASP A 304 -44.54 10.65 -3.21
C ASP A 304 -45.47 10.20 -2.08
N LEU A 305 -44.90 9.52 -1.09
CA LEU A 305 -45.59 9.11 0.13
C LEU A 305 -45.25 10.02 1.32
N SER A 306 -44.32 10.96 1.16
CA SER A 306 -43.82 11.86 2.21
C SER A 306 -44.87 12.88 2.67
N SER A 307 -45.80 13.27 1.78
CA SER A 307 -46.79 14.31 2.05
C SER A 307 -48.19 13.76 2.34
N SER A 308 -48.35 12.45 2.54
CA SER A 308 -49.67 11.84 2.60
C SER A 308 -50.42 12.16 3.91
N GLU A 309 -51.08 13.32 3.94
CA GLU A 309 -52.13 13.66 4.91
C GLU A 309 -53.34 12.71 4.86
N ASN A 310 -53.35 11.72 3.94
CA ASN A 310 -54.48 10.84 3.66
C ASN A 310 -54.67 9.66 4.63
N SER A 311 -53.90 9.56 5.73
CA SER A 311 -54.22 8.61 6.81
C SER A 311 -55.31 9.17 7.72
N SER A 312 -56.56 9.12 7.27
CA SER A 312 -57.74 9.45 8.09
C SER A 312 -58.09 8.36 9.12
N ASN A 313 -57.17 7.45 9.46
CA ASN A 313 -57.37 6.52 10.57
C ASN A 313 -56.91 7.15 11.88
N LYS A 314 -57.82 7.94 12.47
CA LYS A 314 -57.78 8.34 13.88
C LYS A 314 -57.63 7.10 14.77
N LYS A 315 -56.41 6.80 15.23
CA LYS A 315 -56.22 6.19 16.54
C LYS A 315 -55.66 7.25 17.49
N ASN A 316 -56.51 7.57 18.46
CA ASN A 316 -56.29 8.50 19.55
C ASN A 316 -55.03 8.08 20.32
N GLY A 317 -53.94 8.85 20.20
CA GLY A 317 -52.65 8.58 20.85
C GLY A 317 -51.47 9.29 20.19
N ASN A 318 -51.36 10.61 20.44
CA ASN A 318 -50.30 11.62 20.23
C ASN A 318 -49.05 11.45 19.33
N ASN A 319 -48.76 10.34 18.66
CA ASN A 319 -47.69 10.28 17.66
C ASN A 319 -48.30 9.75 16.35
N LYS A 320 -48.60 10.64 15.40
CA LYS A 320 -48.98 10.23 14.04
C LYS A 320 -47.78 9.50 13.43
N LYS A 321 -47.82 8.17 13.44
CA LYS A 321 -46.96 7.35 12.58
C LYS A 321 -47.45 7.59 11.15
N GLU A 322 -46.59 8.16 10.31
CA GLU A 322 -46.81 8.12 8.86
C GLU A 322 -46.76 6.66 8.43
N ALA A 323 -47.87 6.19 7.87
CA ALA A 323 -48.05 4.78 7.58
C ALA A 323 -47.63 4.56 6.13
N LEU A 324 -46.51 3.87 5.91
CA LEU A 324 -46.28 3.23 4.61
C LEU A 324 -47.48 2.33 4.29
N PRO A 325 -47.87 2.22 3.01
CA PRO A 325 -48.79 1.19 2.57
C PRO A 325 -48.32 -0.17 3.10
N LYS A 326 -49.25 -1.01 3.54
CA LYS A 326 -48.91 -2.37 3.98
C LYS A 326 -48.30 -3.22 2.86
N SER A 327 -48.61 -2.90 1.61
CA SER A 327 -48.09 -3.59 0.44
C SER A 327 -47.66 -2.60 -0.64
N LEU A 328 -46.51 -2.84 -1.27
CA LEU A 328 -45.95 -2.04 -2.36
C LEU A 328 -45.84 -2.87 -3.64
N ASP A 329 -46.08 -2.20 -4.77
CA ASP A 329 -45.90 -2.71 -6.14
C ASP A 329 -44.54 -2.24 -6.69
N SER A 330 -44.13 -2.72 -7.88
CA SER A 330 -42.93 -2.20 -8.56
C SER A 330 -42.97 -0.68 -8.72
N GLY A 331 -41.87 -0.01 -8.38
CA GLY A 331 -41.74 1.42 -8.59
C GLY A 331 -40.77 2.12 -7.63
N ASN A 332 -40.64 3.42 -7.85
CA ASN A 332 -39.86 4.32 -7.01
C ASN A 332 -40.80 5.05 -6.02
N TYR A 333 -40.40 5.14 -4.76
CA TYR A 333 -41.19 5.75 -3.70
C TYR A 333 -40.34 6.77 -2.92
N LEU A 334 -40.86 7.98 -2.72
CA LEU A 334 -40.26 8.96 -1.81
C LEU A 334 -40.98 8.86 -0.45
N VAL A 335 -40.22 8.58 0.60
CA VAL A 335 -40.76 8.30 1.94
C VAL A 335 -40.06 9.18 2.96
N SER A 336 -40.83 9.80 3.86
CA SER A 336 -40.32 10.65 4.94
C SER A 336 -39.52 9.87 5.97
N SER A 337 -40.06 8.78 6.50
CA SER A 337 -39.40 7.87 7.45
C SER A 337 -40.07 6.50 7.42
N ILE A 338 -39.35 5.45 7.86
CA ILE A 338 -39.91 4.10 8.03
C ILE A 338 -39.87 3.75 9.52
N SER A 339 -41.03 3.48 10.12
CA SER A 339 -41.15 3.10 11.52
C SER A 339 -42.11 1.93 11.71
N LEU A 340 -41.63 0.70 11.51
CA LEU A 340 -42.38 -0.53 11.72
C LEU A 340 -42.28 -0.96 13.19
N GLY A 341 -43.40 -1.14 13.88
CA GLY A 341 -43.40 -1.51 15.30
C GLY A 341 -44.49 -2.51 15.67
N GLY A 342 -44.29 -3.25 16.75
CA GLY A 342 -45.32 -4.17 17.27
C GLY A 342 -45.51 -5.37 16.36
N SER A 343 -46.53 -5.36 15.51
CA SER A 343 -46.83 -6.42 14.53
C SER A 343 -47.06 -5.86 13.12
N ASP A 344 -46.45 -4.70 12.82
CA ASP A 344 -46.53 -4.09 11.50
C ASP A 344 -45.82 -4.96 10.46
N THR A 345 -46.43 -5.14 9.28
CA THR A 345 -45.84 -5.88 8.17
C THR A 345 -45.82 -4.98 6.94
N LEU A 346 -44.65 -4.90 6.29
CA LEU A 346 -44.48 -4.34 4.95
C LEU A 346 -44.31 -5.50 3.96
N GLU A 347 -45.16 -5.56 2.94
CA GLU A 347 -45.18 -6.63 1.93
C GLU A 347 -44.79 -6.08 0.56
N ILE A 348 -43.79 -6.68 -0.07
CA ILE A 348 -43.46 -6.42 -1.48
C ILE A 348 -44.18 -7.48 -2.31
N LYS A 349 -44.90 -7.07 -3.36
CA LYS A 349 -45.59 -8.04 -4.22
C LYS A 349 -44.60 -8.85 -5.05
N GLU A 350 -44.98 -10.08 -5.42
CA GLU A 350 -44.15 -10.94 -6.26
C GLU A 350 -43.79 -10.28 -7.59
N ASN A 351 -42.60 -10.57 -8.10
CA ASN A 351 -42.05 -10.00 -9.34
C ASN A 351 -42.00 -8.46 -9.33
N SER A 352 -41.78 -7.86 -8.16
CA SER A 352 -41.68 -6.41 -8.01
C SER A 352 -40.29 -5.92 -7.67
N ASP A 353 -39.88 -4.82 -8.31
CA ASP A 353 -38.66 -4.09 -7.99
C ASP A 353 -39.05 -2.76 -7.32
N VAL A 354 -38.76 -2.66 -6.03
CA VAL A 354 -39.17 -1.53 -5.20
C VAL A 354 -37.94 -0.75 -4.75
N VAL A 355 -37.92 0.54 -5.08
CA VAL A 355 -36.88 1.47 -4.66
C VAL A 355 -37.50 2.54 -3.75
N ILE A 356 -36.98 2.67 -2.54
CA ILE A 356 -37.40 3.68 -1.58
C ILE A 356 -36.29 4.71 -1.41
N TYR A 357 -36.61 5.97 -1.67
CA TYR A 357 -35.81 7.15 -1.35
C TYR A 357 -36.29 7.68 -0.01
N LEU A 358 -35.46 7.54 1.02
CA LEU A 358 -35.81 7.82 2.41
C LEU A 358 -35.27 9.18 2.85
N GLN A 359 -36.13 10.09 3.32
CA GLN A 359 -35.75 11.43 3.76
C GLN A 359 -35.30 11.51 5.24
N GLY A 360 -35.61 10.49 6.02
CA GLY A 360 -35.39 10.43 7.46
C GLY A 360 -34.90 9.05 7.90
N ASP A 361 -35.27 8.63 9.12
CA ASP A 361 -34.72 7.40 9.70
C ASP A 361 -35.51 6.13 9.33
N PHE A 362 -34.81 5.00 9.42
CA PHE A 362 -35.38 3.66 9.34
C PHE A 362 -35.35 3.02 10.73
N SER A 363 -36.52 2.58 11.21
CA SER A 363 -36.65 1.80 12.44
C SER A 363 -37.63 0.65 12.29
N MET A 364 -37.22 -0.51 12.76
CA MET A 364 -38.04 -1.72 12.90
C MET A 364 -38.00 -2.17 14.36
N GLY A 365 -39.11 -2.68 14.90
CA GLY A 365 -39.28 -2.96 16.33
C GLY A 365 -40.32 -4.03 16.64
N GLY A 366 -40.02 -4.93 17.59
CA GLY A 366 -40.96 -5.94 18.07
C GLY A 366 -41.06 -7.16 17.14
N ASN A 367 -42.27 -7.56 16.78
CA ASN A 367 -42.55 -8.65 15.84
C ASN A 367 -42.91 -8.12 14.45
N SER A 368 -42.47 -6.91 14.11
CA SER A 368 -42.65 -6.38 12.77
C SER A 368 -41.86 -7.18 11.74
N SER A 369 -42.34 -7.21 10.51
CA SER A 369 -41.72 -7.97 9.41
C SER A 369 -41.71 -7.18 8.11
N ILE A 370 -40.73 -7.48 7.27
CA ILE A 370 -40.71 -7.08 5.87
C ILE A 370 -40.73 -8.39 5.07
N ASN A 371 -41.72 -8.55 4.21
CA ASN A 371 -41.85 -9.74 3.36
C ASN A 371 -41.44 -9.36 1.94
N VAL A 372 -40.32 -9.90 1.47
CA VAL A 372 -39.82 -9.70 0.11
C VAL A 372 -39.75 -11.07 -0.57
N PRO A 373 -40.63 -11.38 -1.53
CA PRO A 373 -40.59 -12.63 -2.28
C PRO A 373 -39.24 -12.81 -2.99
N GLU A 374 -38.82 -14.06 -3.23
CA GLU A 374 -37.53 -14.33 -3.89
C GLU A 374 -37.42 -13.77 -5.31
N SER A 375 -38.56 -13.58 -5.97
CA SER A 375 -38.68 -12.99 -7.31
C SER A 375 -38.68 -11.45 -7.30
N SER A 376 -38.50 -10.82 -6.14
CA SER A 376 -38.65 -9.39 -5.94
C SER A 376 -37.41 -8.79 -5.29
N SER A 377 -37.25 -7.48 -5.44
CA SER A 377 -36.14 -6.73 -4.84
C SER A 377 -36.66 -5.52 -4.07
N LEU A 378 -36.00 -5.22 -2.95
CA LEU A 378 -36.26 -4.01 -2.15
C LEU A 378 -34.94 -3.30 -1.89
N GLN A 379 -34.87 -2.05 -2.35
CA GLN A 379 -33.71 -1.17 -2.20
C GLN A 379 -34.13 0.09 -1.46
N ILE A 380 -33.37 0.49 -0.44
CA ILE A 380 -33.63 1.68 0.35
C ILE A 380 -32.38 2.57 0.31
N TYR A 381 -32.52 3.78 -0.23
CA TYR A 381 -31.47 4.78 -0.28
C TYR A 381 -31.75 5.87 0.76
N GLY A 382 -30.81 6.06 1.69
CA GLY A 382 -30.87 7.10 2.70
C GLY A 382 -30.52 8.49 2.14
N ASN A 383 -31.10 9.52 2.74
CA ASN A 383 -30.85 10.90 2.35
C ASN A 383 -29.43 11.30 2.73
N VAL A 384 -28.71 11.92 1.79
CA VAL A 384 -27.37 12.47 2.00
C VAL A 384 -27.42 13.94 1.60
N GLU A 385 -27.08 14.84 2.51
CA GLU A 385 -27.08 16.29 2.30
C GLU A 385 -28.43 16.86 1.81
N GLY A 386 -29.55 16.19 2.16
CA GLY A 386 -30.88 16.59 1.71
C GLY A 386 -31.16 16.34 0.23
N LYS A 387 -30.42 15.45 -0.42
CA LYS A 387 -30.58 15.02 -1.82
C LYS A 387 -32.01 14.70 -2.24
N TYR A 388 -32.81 14.12 -1.34
CA TYR A 388 -34.21 13.75 -1.58
C TYR A 388 -35.21 14.78 -1.05
N GLY A 389 -34.74 15.98 -0.73
CA GLY A 389 -35.50 16.99 0.00
C GLY A 389 -35.66 16.63 1.48
N CYS A 390 -36.26 17.54 2.25
CA CYS A 390 -36.56 17.33 3.66
C CYS A 390 -38.05 17.18 3.88
N ALA A 391 -38.41 16.32 4.82
CA ALA A 391 -39.78 16.22 5.29
C ALA A 391 -40.23 17.57 5.89
N SER A 392 -41.54 17.81 5.85
CA SER A 392 -42.12 19.06 6.33
C SER A 392 -41.73 19.34 7.79
N GLY A 393 -41.11 20.50 8.03
CA GLY A 393 -40.68 20.93 9.37
C GLY A 393 -39.26 20.50 9.78
N GLN A 394 -38.51 19.77 8.95
CA GLN A 394 -37.08 19.52 9.18
C GLN A 394 -36.20 20.61 8.56
N THR A 395 -35.08 20.90 9.22
CA THR A 395 -34.04 21.80 8.71
C THR A 395 -32.97 20.99 7.96
N SER A 396 -32.52 21.49 6.82
CA SER A 396 -31.43 20.89 6.05
C SER A 396 -30.07 20.98 6.78
N PRO A 397 -29.18 19.99 6.64
CA PRO A 397 -29.38 18.73 5.92
C PRO A 397 -30.19 17.72 6.75
N CYS A 398 -31.20 17.13 6.13
CA CYS A 398 -32.06 16.09 6.71
C CYS A 398 -31.52 14.73 6.29
N ASN A 399 -30.36 14.36 6.81
CA ASN A 399 -29.74 13.08 6.50
C ASN A 399 -30.53 11.92 7.11
N THR A 400 -30.46 10.75 6.50
CA THR A 400 -30.79 9.52 7.21
C THR A 400 -29.68 9.24 8.21
N GLU A 401 -29.95 9.41 9.50
CA GLU A 401 -28.95 9.30 10.57
C GLU A 401 -28.96 7.93 11.25
N SER A 402 -30.08 7.22 11.19
CA SER A 402 -30.27 5.96 11.92
C SER A 402 -30.97 4.89 11.08
N VAL A 403 -30.36 3.70 11.04
CA VAL A 403 -30.95 2.47 10.49
C VAL A 403 -30.98 1.39 11.58
N LYS A 404 -32.10 1.30 12.31
CA LYS A 404 -32.25 0.39 13.46
C LYS A 404 -33.19 -0.75 13.16
N ILE A 405 -32.64 -1.95 13.06
CA ILE A 405 -33.44 -3.16 12.86
C ILE A 405 -33.59 -3.84 14.23
N ASN A 406 -34.72 -3.66 14.90
CA ASN A 406 -35.00 -4.32 16.17
C ASN A 406 -36.13 -5.33 16.01
N GLY A 407 -35.93 -6.59 16.40
CA GLY A 407 -37.01 -7.59 16.40
C GLY A 407 -36.61 -8.99 15.93
N GLY A 408 -37.53 -9.94 16.10
CA GLY A 408 -37.38 -11.35 15.70
C GLY A 408 -38.18 -11.72 14.44
N GLY A 409 -38.49 -10.73 13.60
CA GLY A 409 -39.26 -10.91 12.37
C GLY A 409 -38.50 -11.71 11.30
N THR A 410 -39.26 -12.27 10.37
CA THR A 410 -38.78 -13.13 9.26
C THR A 410 -37.83 -12.43 8.30
N THR A 411 -37.01 -13.26 7.66
CA THR A 411 -36.00 -12.99 6.65
C THR A 411 -36.57 -12.20 5.45
N ALA A 412 -36.18 -10.94 5.30
CA ALA A 412 -36.35 -10.17 4.07
C ALA A 412 -35.05 -10.19 3.26
N LYS A 413 -35.13 -10.18 1.92
CA LYS A 413 -34.04 -9.74 1.02
C LYS A 413 -34.09 -8.22 0.91
N LEU A 414 -33.18 -7.51 1.57
CA LEU A 414 -33.21 -6.05 1.64
C LEU A 414 -31.82 -5.44 1.44
N PHE A 415 -31.73 -4.47 0.53
CA PHE A 415 -30.56 -3.61 0.41
C PHE A 415 -30.84 -2.25 1.04
N ILE A 416 -29.97 -1.79 1.95
CA ILE A 416 -30.02 -0.42 2.48
C ILE A 416 -28.67 0.25 2.24
N HIS A 417 -28.70 1.41 1.61
CA HIS A 417 -27.54 2.25 1.40
C HIS A 417 -27.81 3.65 1.96
N ALA A 418 -27.25 3.91 3.15
CA ALA A 418 -27.40 5.15 3.88
C ALA A 418 -26.02 5.58 4.45
N PRO A 419 -25.16 6.22 3.63
CA PRO A 419 -23.77 6.53 3.98
C PRO A 419 -23.56 7.40 5.20
N GLU A 420 -24.59 8.13 5.64
CA GLU A 420 -24.56 8.99 6.82
C GLU A 420 -25.17 8.34 8.06
N ALA A 421 -25.74 7.14 7.94
CA ALA A 421 -26.47 6.50 9.01
C ALA A 421 -25.57 5.64 9.90
N THR A 422 -25.80 5.73 11.20
CA THR A 422 -25.37 4.71 12.16
C THR A 422 -26.42 3.60 12.14
N GLY A 423 -26.03 2.41 11.69
CA GLY A 423 -26.94 1.27 11.64
C GLY A 423 -26.61 0.20 12.65
N GLY A 424 -27.59 -0.64 12.94
CA GLY A 424 -27.38 -1.77 13.83
C GLY A 424 -28.61 -2.66 13.90
N VAL A 425 -28.37 -3.93 14.20
CA VAL A 425 -29.43 -4.88 14.50
C VAL A 425 -29.41 -5.19 15.99
N ASN A 426 -30.59 -5.16 16.62
CA ASN A 426 -30.77 -5.41 18.04
C ASN A 426 -32.06 -6.19 18.28
N GLY A 427 -31.97 -7.50 18.55
CA GLY A 427 -33.18 -8.27 18.81
C GLY A 427 -32.94 -9.75 18.99
N GLY A 428 -33.62 -10.34 19.98
CA GLY A 428 -33.61 -11.76 20.31
C GLY A 428 -34.61 -12.54 19.46
N GLY A 429 -34.11 -13.25 18.45
CA GLY A 429 -34.89 -14.22 17.68
C GLY A 429 -34.04 -15.46 17.42
N ASN A 430 -34.64 -16.66 17.51
CA ASN A 430 -33.98 -17.94 17.22
C ASN A 430 -33.99 -18.30 15.72
N SER A 431 -34.53 -17.43 14.87
CA SER A 431 -34.51 -17.58 13.42
C SER A 431 -33.11 -17.26 12.88
N TYR A 432 -32.61 -18.09 11.98
CA TYR A 432 -31.31 -17.92 11.33
C TYR A 432 -31.50 -18.11 9.81
N PRO A 433 -31.22 -17.13 8.95
CA PRO A 433 -30.92 -15.70 9.23
C PRO A 433 -32.16 -14.88 9.63
N ASN A 434 -31.97 -13.90 10.53
CA ASN A 434 -32.98 -12.86 10.81
C ASN A 434 -33.07 -11.82 9.68
N PHE A 435 -31.98 -11.59 8.94
CA PHE A 435 -31.91 -10.61 7.87
C PHE A 435 -31.05 -11.13 6.71
N SER A 436 -31.54 -11.03 5.48
CA SER A 436 -30.76 -11.35 4.28
C SER A 436 -30.62 -10.09 3.44
N GLY A 437 -29.41 -9.62 3.20
CA GLY A 437 -29.11 -8.56 2.27
C GLY A 437 -27.87 -7.77 2.69
N SER A 438 -27.77 -6.57 2.14
CA SER A 438 -26.58 -5.74 2.28
C SER A 438 -26.92 -4.40 2.91
N LEU A 439 -26.11 -4.00 3.89
CA LEU A 439 -26.24 -2.73 4.59
C LEU A 439 -24.97 -1.90 4.36
N TRP A 440 -25.09 -0.74 3.74
CA TRP A 440 -23.99 0.20 3.51
C TRP A 440 -24.24 1.48 4.31
N LEU A 441 -23.44 1.68 5.36
CA LEU A 441 -23.72 2.60 6.47
C LEU A 441 -22.49 3.40 6.88
N LYS A 442 -22.65 4.55 7.54
CA LYS A 442 -21.51 5.30 8.10
C LYS A 442 -20.73 4.46 9.11
N SER A 443 -21.46 3.94 10.09
CA SER A 443 -20.93 3.20 11.21
C SER A 443 -21.87 2.09 11.61
N TRP A 444 -21.32 1.09 12.29
CA TRP A 444 -22.07 -0.03 12.83
C TRP A 444 -22.13 0.04 14.35
N ASN A 445 -23.33 0.05 14.92
CA ASN A 445 -23.55 -0.01 16.36
C ASN A 445 -24.38 -1.26 16.71
N GLY A 446 -23.68 -2.36 16.84
CA GLY A 446 -24.19 -3.66 17.24
C GLY A 446 -24.62 -3.66 18.70
N SER A 447 -25.76 -4.28 18.96
CA SER A 447 -26.27 -4.46 20.32
C SER A 447 -25.44 -5.46 21.14
N SER A 448 -25.49 -5.32 22.45
CA SER A 448 -24.99 -6.31 23.41
C SER A 448 -25.87 -7.57 23.51
N SER A 449 -26.98 -7.66 22.78
CA SER A 449 -27.91 -8.80 22.88
C SER A 449 -27.33 -10.11 22.33
N ASN A 450 -27.58 -11.23 23.01
CA ASN A 450 -26.96 -12.54 22.77
C ASN A 450 -27.42 -13.29 21.50
N SER A 451 -28.19 -12.66 20.63
CA SER A 451 -28.74 -13.28 19.43
C SER A 451 -27.90 -12.90 18.23
N GLY A 452 -27.20 -13.90 17.68
CA GLY A 452 -26.41 -13.77 16.47
C GLY A 452 -27.31 -13.43 15.29
N VAL A 453 -27.62 -12.15 15.14
CA VAL A 453 -28.29 -11.62 13.95
C VAL A 453 -27.37 -11.93 12.79
N LEU A 454 -27.82 -12.84 11.93
CA LEU A 454 -27.17 -13.14 10.67
C LEU A 454 -27.52 -12.04 9.66
N LEU A 455 -26.53 -11.29 9.20
CA LEU A 455 -26.59 -10.40 8.04
C LEU A 455 -25.94 -11.13 6.87
N GLY A 456 -26.72 -11.55 5.87
CA GLY A 456 -26.22 -12.35 4.75
C GLY A 456 -26.17 -11.59 3.43
N ALA A 457 -25.04 -11.51 2.74
CA ALA A 457 -24.99 -10.87 1.42
C ALA A 457 -25.85 -11.63 0.40
N SER A 458 -26.48 -10.90 -0.52
CA SER A 458 -27.10 -11.45 -1.72
C SER A 458 -26.87 -10.51 -2.89
N GLY A 459 -26.76 -11.00 -4.12
CA GLY A 459 -26.64 -10.14 -5.30
C GLY A 459 -25.24 -9.57 -5.57
N THR A 460 -25.17 -8.76 -6.62
CA THR A 460 -23.98 -8.10 -7.16
C THR A 460 -24.10 -6.59 -7.06
N TYR A 461 -23.00 -5.87 -7.26
CA TYR A 461 -23.04 -4.41 -7.27
C TYR A 461 -24.04 -3.89 -8.30
N GLY A 462 -24.07 -4.48 -9.49
CA GLY A 462 -25.01 -4.11 -10.56
C GLY A 462 -26.49 -4.19 -10.14
N ASP A 463 -26.83 -5.11 -9.25
CA ASP A 463 -28.20 -5.27 -8.73
C ASP A 463 -28.64 -4.08 -7.84
N TYR A 464 -27.68 -3.42 -7.18
CA TYR A 464 -27.95 -2.47 -6.09
C TYR A 464 -27.55 -1.02 -6.33
N ILE A 465 -26.69 -0.76 -7.31
CA ILE A 465 -26.33 0.62 -7.70
C ILE A 465 -27.09 1.05 -8.96
N SER A 466 -28.29 0.50 -9.17
CA SER A 466 -29.12 0.80 -10.35
C SER A 466 -28.36 0.60 -11.67
N GLY A 467 -27.48 -0.41 -11.73
CA GLY A 467 -26.63 -0.70 -12.89
C GLY A 467 -25.48 0.28 -13.15
N GLN A 468 -25.19 1.22 -12.23
CA GLN A 468 -23.99 2.07 -12.34
C GLN A 468 -22.70 1.26 -12.16
N ASP A 469 -21.59 1.75 -12.71
CA ASP A 469 -20.28 1.15 -12.43
C ASP A 469 -19.76 1.67 -11.08
N ARG A 470 -19.38 0.74 -10.20
CA ARG A 470 -18.57 1.00 -9.02
C ARG A 470 -17.18 1.44 -9.47
N LYS A 471 -16.63 2.50 -8.87
CA LYS A 471 -15.23 2.89 -9.09
C LYS A 471 -14.36 2.17 -8.07
N VAL A 472 -13.74 1.07 -8.47
CA VAL A 472 -12.77 0.38 -7.63
C VAL A 472 -11.41 1.07 -7.80
N PRO A 473 -10.76 1.56 -6.72
CA PRO A 473 -9.40 2.09 -6.81
C PRO A 473 -8.47 1.01 -7.33
N THR A 474 -7.65 1.32 -8.34
CA THR A 474 -6.58 0.41 -8.71
C THR A 474 -5.56 0.33 -7.58
N PRO A 475 -5.03 -0.87 -7.31
CA PRO A 475 -3.92 -1.00 -6.38
C PRO A 475 -2.75 -0.14 -6.85
N PRO A 476 -2.04 0.57 -5.94
CA PRO A 476 -0.96 1.45 -6.36
C PRO A 476 0.15 0.67 -7.05
N VAL A 477 0.61 1.20 -8.18
CA VAL A 477 1.71 0.63 -8.95
C VAL A 477 2.99 1.35 -8.56
N ILE A 478 4.02 0.59 -8.18
CA ILE A 478 5.34 1.16 -7.87
C ILE A 478 6.16 1.14 -9.15
N THR A 479 6.48 2.31 -9.67
CA THR A 479 7.29 2.48 -10.88
C THR A 479 8.69 2.93 -10.49
N LEU A 480 9.69 2.13 -10.85
CA LEU A 480 11.10 2.50 -10.74
C LEU A 480 11.56 3.14 -12.04
N ARG A 481 12.00 4.39 -11.99
CA ARG A 481 12.56 5.07 -13.17
C ARG A 481 14.07 4.83 -13.29
N ASN A 482 14.62 5.24 -14.43
CA ASN A 482 16.05 5.18 -14.68
C ASN A 482 16.84 5.97 -13.63
N ILE A 483 18.11 5.56 -13.41
CA ILE A 483 19.03 6.31 -12.55
C ILE A 483 19.23 7.70 -13.11
N ASN A 484 18.98 8.71 -12.29
CA ASN A 484 19.16 10.11 -12.65
C ASN A 484 20.61 10.56 -12.46
N ASN A 485 21.24 10.12 -11.37
CA ASN A 485 22.56 10.58 -10.96
C ASN A 485 23.47 9.43 -10.51
N TRP A 486 24.74 9.54 -10.86
CA TRP A 486 25.84 8.70 -10.36
C TRP A 486 26.88 9.61 -9.71
N THR A 487 27.13 9.42 -8.41
CA THR A 487 28.11 10.20 -7.67
C THR A 487 29.11 9.28 -6.98
N ARG A 488 30.39 9.44 -7.30
CA ARG A 488 31.46 8.76 -6.57
C ARG A 488 31.65 9.45 -5.22
N GLN A 489 31.57 8.69 -4.14
CA GLN A 489 31.75 9.22 -2.80
C GLN A 489 33.21 9.14 -2.38
N THR A 490 33.63 10.12 -1.57
CA THR A 490 34.90 9.99 -0.86
C THR A 490 34.66 9.03 0.29
N LEU A 491 35.48 7.98 0.41
CA LEU A 491 35.33 7.02 1.50
C LEU A 491 35.39 7.78 2.82
N THR A 492 34.28 7.80 3.54
CA THR A 492 34.22 8.29 4.91
C THR A 492 35.03 7.33 5.76
N GLU A 493 36.16 7.80 6.29
CA GLU A 493 36.92 7.06 7.29
C GLU A 493 36.03 6.94 8.54
N ASN A 494 35.39 5.77 8.71
CA ASN A 494 34.65 5.39 9.91
C ASN A 494 35.56 4.73 10.95
#